data_AF-A0A7X3XR20-F1
#
_entry.id   AF-A0A7X3XR20-F1
#
_cell.length_a   1.000
_cell.length_b   1.000
_cell.length_c   1.000
_cell.angle_alpha   90.00
_cell.angle_beta   90.00
_cell.angle_gamma   90.00
#
_symmetry.space_group_name_H-M   'P 1'
#
loop_
_entity.id
_entity.type
_entity.pdbx_description
1 polymer ?
#
loop_
_entity_poly.entity_id
_entity_poly.type
_entity_poly.pdbx_seq_one_letter_code
_entity_poly.pdbx_strand_id
1 'polypeptide(L)'
;MWNDNTVSIKNVVSIMQIPNYYQILEVERDATAREIKKAYRKLAKRYHPDKNPERPAFAEKMFREVCNAYNTLQDRKRKLDYDRTLQTIERQQKSHEVYLDRLNRLNQTYAKLELLLQALLHHNYETGVSMYEQLQHHSQEIGKALRIDDFLSYEESRDCEFLVAEAYQKLGFSNGDQDRSYKIEQAMLMYESLLSAEAKRPCFRHFTREVKDRLKFIYLYHFSVEGYDQTHPIPLTKIRELELSKRETAWMYKKIAEFYVEIDRFPEARTVLKMAFELQPRLTGAKKICQTLNMGSLLG
;
A
#
# COMPACT_ATOMS: atom_id res chain seq x y z
N MET A 1 7.10 8.11 -30.59
CA MET A 1 5.92 9.00 -30.69
C MET A 1 5.05 8.74 -29.48
N TRP A 2 5.40 9.34 -28.34
CA TRP A 2 4.58 9.27 -27.13
C TRP A 2 3.75 10.55 -27.11
N ASN A 3 2.42 10.39 -27.19
CA ASN A 3 1.50 11.52 -27.16
C ASN A 3 1.62 12.23 -25.82
N ASP A 4 1.98 13.50 -25.92
CA ASP A 4 1.99 14.53 -24.89
C ASP A 4 0.55 14.78 -24.41
N ASN A 5 0.00 13.84 -23.64
CA ASN A 5 -1.30 13.97 -22.99
C ASN A 5 -1.15 14.34 -21.51
N THR A 6 -0.14 15.14 -21.17
CA THR A 6 -0.23 16.02 -20.00
C THR A 6 -1.25 17.10 -20.33
N VAL A 7 -2.53 16.72 -20.30
CA VAL A 7 -3.62 17.68 -20.10
C VAL A 7 -3.27 18.38 -18.81
N SER A 8 -2.71 19.58 -18.95
CA SER A 8 -2.30 20.43 -17.85
C SER A 8 -3.47 20.51 -16.89
N ILE A 9 -3.33 19.95 -15.69
CA ILE A 9 -4.36 19.95 -14.63
C ILE A 9 -4.83 21.38 -14.31
N LYS A 10 -4.07 22.39 -14.74
CA LYS A 10 -4.45 23.81 -14.74
C LYS A 10 -5.70 24.15 -15.57
N ASN A 11 -6.05 23.40 -16.61
CA ASN A 11 -7.14 23.75 -17.55
C ASN A 11 -8.52 23.18 -17.19
N VAL A 12 -8.64 22.32 -16.17
CA VAL A 12 -9.95 21.78 -15.73
C VAL A 12 -10.60 22.68 -14.65
N VAL A 13 -9.86 23.65 -14.10
CA VAL A 13 -10.30 24.45 -12.96
C VAL A 13 -10.60 25.89 -13.37
N SER A 14 -11.49 26.10 -14.34
CA SER A 14 -12.18 27.39 -14.47
C SER A 14 -13.36 27.42 -13.48
N ILE A 15 -13.04 27.43 -12.18
CA ILE A 15 -14.03 27.65 -11.12
C ILE A 15 -14.51 29.09 -11.25
N MET A 16 -15.83 29.30 -11.25
CA MET A 16 -16.46 30.62 -11.15
C MET A 16 -15.82 31.43 -10.01
N GLN A 17 -14.92 32.34 -10.35
CA GLN A 17 -14.30 33.26 -9.41
C GLN A 17 -15.32 34.33 -9.03
N ILE A 18 -16.08 34.10 -7.95
CA ILE A 18 -16.84 35.19 -7.34
C ILE A 18 -15.83 36.17 -6.74
N PRO A 19 -15.84 37.45 -7.14
CA PRO A 19 -14.91 38.43 -6.61
C PRO A 19 -15.10 38.56 -5.11
N ASN A 20 -14.02 38.41 -4.32
CA ASN A 20 -14.12 38.57 -2.89
C ASN A 20 -14.25 40.06 -2.53
N TYR A 21 -15.47 40.53 -2.31
CA TYR A 21 -15.80 41.92 -1.98
C TYR A 21 -15.11 42.44 -0.71
N TYR A 22 -14.78 41.57 0.25
CA TYR A 22 -14.01 41.96 1.43
C TYR A 22 -12.56 42.27 1.05
N GLN A 23 -11.94 41.43 0.20
CA GLN A 23 -10.61 41.67 -0.34
C GLN A 23 -10.57 42.91 -1.24
N ILE A 24 -11.60 43.13 -2.08
CA ILE A 24 -11.71 44.31 -2.95
C ILE A 24 -11.79 45.60 -2.11
N LEU A 25 -12.51 45.57 -0.99
CA LEU A 25 -12.56 46.71 -0.06
C LEU A 25 -11.38 46.76 0.91
N GLU A 26 -10.44 45.82 0.86
CA GLU A 26 -9.30 45.71 1.79
C GLU A 26 -9.76 45.71 3.27
N VAL A 27 -10.85 44.99 3.58
CA VAL A 27 -11.42 44.87 4.94
C VAL A 27 -11.57 43.40 5.35
N GLU A 28 -11.60 43.16 6.66
CA GLU A 28 -11.90 41.84 7.21
C GLU A 28 -13.39 41.47 7.06
N ARG A 29 -13.70 40.18 7.15
CA ARG A 29 -15.07 39.66 6.93
C ARG A 29 -16.05 40.13 8.03
N ASP A 30 -15.54 40.34 9.23
CA ASP A 30 -16.25 40.86 10.40
C ASP A 30 -16.33 42.40 10.42
N ALA A 31 -15.78 43.08 9.41
CA ALA A 31 -15.77 44.54 9.33
C ALA A 31 -17.17 45.14 9.52
N THR A 32 -17.19 46.19 10.33
CA THR A 32 -18.39 46.97 10.64
C THR A 32 -18.82 47.83 9.45
N ALA A 33 -20.09 48.24 9.43
CA ALA A 33 -20.60 49.15 8.38
C ALA A 33 -19.80 50.47 8.29
N ARG A 34 -19.24 50.94 9.41
CA ARG A 34 -18.39 52.13 9.46
C ARG A 34 -17.05 51.91 8.76
N GLU A 35 -16.42 50.75 8.97
CA GLU A 35 -15.17 50.37 8.33
C GLU A 35 -15.34 50.15 6.83
N ILE A 36 -16.40 49.43 6.43
CA ILE A 36 -16.77 49.22 5.02
C ILE A 36 -16.97 50.58 4.31
N LYS A 37 -17.68 51.53 4.94
CA LYS A 37 -17.90 52.88 4.39
C LYS A 37 -16.62 53.71 4.32
N LYS A 38 -15.72 53.58 5.31
CA LYS A 38 -14.42 54.26 5.33
C LYS A 38 -13.52 53.73 4.21
N ALA A 39 -13.47 52.41 4.04
CA ALA A 39 -12.71 51.73 3.01
C ALA A 39 -13.18 52.12 1.60
N TYR A 40 -14.50 52.09 1.36
CA TYR A 40 -15.09 52.53 0.09
C TYR A 40 -14.66 53.95 -0.28
N ARG A 41 -14.76 54.92 0.64
CA ARG A 41 -14.36 56.32 0.39
C ARG A 41 -12.88 56.45 0.03
N LYS A 42 -12.02 55.68 0.70
CA LYS A 42 -10.57 55.67 0.44
C LYS A 42 -10.28 55.11 -0.96
N LEU A 43 -10.88 53.98 -1.32
CA LEU A 43 -10.65 53.30 -2.59
C LEU A 43 -11.32 54.01 -3.78
N ALA A 44 -12.52 54.55 -3.60
CA ALA A 44 -13.20 55.36 -4.61
C ALA A 44 -12.38 56.61 -4.98
N LYS A 45 -11.76 57.27 -3.99
CA LYS A 45 -10.85 58.41 -4.25
C LYS A 45 -9.55 57.97 -4.93
N ARG A 46 -9.08 56.74 -4.66
CA ARG A 46 -7.86 56.18 -5.26
C ARG A 46 -8.06 55.80 -6.73
N TYR A 47 -9.20 55.20 -7.07
CA TYR A 47 -9.51 54.70 -8.42
C TYR A 47 -10.42 55.63 -9.23
N HIS A 48 -10.63 56.88 -8.80
CA HIS A 48 -11.43 57.84 -9.55
C HIS A 48 -10.78 58.13 -10.93
N PRO A 49 -11.54 58.15 -12.04
CA PRO A 49 -11.01 58.39 -13.38
C PRO A 49 -10.24 59.72 -13.46
N ASP A 50 -10.75 60.80 -12.86
CA ASP A 50 -10.09 62.12 -12.82
C ASP A 50 -8.70 62.12 -12.17
N LYS A 51 -8.41 61.16 -11.30
CA LYS A 51 -7.11 61.05 -10.61
C LYS A 51 -6.17 60.04 -11.25
N ASN A 52 -6.65 59.32 -12.26
CA ASN A 52 -5.89 58.31 -12.98
C ASN A 52 -6.02 58.52 -14.50
N PRO A 53 -5.72 59.73 -15.03
CA PRO A 53 -5.85 60.02 -16.46
C PRO A 53 -4.92 59.18 -17.33
N GLU A 54 -3.80 58.70 -16.76
CA GLU A 54 -2.81 57.85 -17.43
C GLU A 54 -3.28 56.39 -17.64
N ARG A 55 -4.28 55.93 -16.87
CA ARG A 55 -4.80 54.55 -16.91
C ARG A 55 -6.33 54.49 -16.72
N PRO A 56 -7.11 55.13 -17.60
CA PRO A 56 -8.54 55.34 -17.39
C PRO A 56 -9.33 54.01 -17.36
N ALA A 57 -9.02 53.06 -18.24
CA ALA A 57 -9.70 51.78 -18.32
C ALA A 57 -9.50 50.90 -17.06
N PHE A 58 -8.30 50.92 -16.47
CA PHE A 58 -8.01 50.21 -15.23
C PHE A 58 -8.72 50.87 -14.04
N ALA A 59 -8.66 52.20 -13.96
CA ALA A 59 -9.33 52.96 -12.91
C ALA A 59 -10.85 52.74 -12.93
N GLU A 60 -11.48 52.77 -14.12
CA GLU A 60 -12.91 52.53 -14.27
C GLU A 60 -13.30 51.11 -13.83
N LYS A 61 -12.53 50.09 -14.23
CA LYS A 61 -12.78 48.69 -13.83
C LYS A 61 -12.71 48.53 -12.31
N MET A 62 -11.63 49.01 -11.68
CA MET A 62 -11.45 48.92 -10.23
C MET A 62 -12.50 49.73 -9.46
N PHE A 63 -12.85 50.92 -9.96
CA PHE A 63 -13.91 51.74 -9.37
C PHE A 63 -15.26 51.02 -9.40
N ARG A 64 -15.60 50.37 -10.52
CA ARG A 64 -16.82 49.57 -10.67
C ARG A 64 -16.86 48.41 -9.68
N GLU A 65 -15.75 47.68 -9.52
CA GLU A 65 -15.63 46.58 -8.57
C GLU A 65 -15.77 47.06 -7.11
N VAL A 66 -15.14 48.18 -6.75
CA VAL A 66 -15.26 48.81 -5.42
C VAL A 66 -16.70 49.26 -5.13
N CYS A 67 -17.39 49.84 -6.11
CA CYS A 67 -18.80 50.20 -5.98
C CYS A 67 -19.69 48.96 -5.78
N ASN A 68 -19.48 47.91 -6.57
CA ASN A 68 -20.24 46.66 -6.45
C ASN A 68 -20.03 45.98 -5.09
N ALA A 69 -18.79 45.97 -4.61
CA ALA A 69 -18.44 45.45 -3.29
C ALA A 69 -19.14 46.24 -2.17
N TYR A 70 -19.08 47.58 -2.21
CA TYR A 70 -19.75 48.43 -1.23
C TYR A 70 -21.27 48.24 -1.22
N ASN A 71 -21.90 48.24 -2.41
CA ASN A 71 -23.34 48.07 -2.57
C ASN A 71 -23.84 46.72 -2.06
N THR A 72 -23.00 45.69 -2.10
CA THR A 72 -23.34 44.35 -1.62
C THR A 72 -23.11 44.22 -0.11
N LEU A 73 -21.98 44.74 0.39
CA LEU A 73 -21.58 44.57 1.80
C LEU A 73 -22.25 45.56 2.76
N GLN A 74 -22.72 46.71 2.28
CA GLN A 74 -23.42 47.70 3.11
C GLN A 74 -24.86 47.26 3.44
N ASP A 75 -25.55 46.60 2.52
CA ASP A 75 -26.91 46.10 2.72
C ASP A 75 -26.86 44.79 3.51
N ARG A 76 -27.50 44.76 4.67
CA ARG A 76 -27.50 43.58 5.56
C ARG A 76 -28.03 42.32 4.87
N LYS A 77 -29.10 42.42 4.07
CA LYS A 77 -29.70 41.28 3.38
C LYS A 77 -28.76 40.77 2.27
N ARG A 78 -28.23 41.68 1.45
CA ARG A 78 -27.30 41.33 0.36
C ARG A 78 -25.97 40.79 0.88
N LYS A 79 -25.45 41.33 1.99
CA LYS A 79 -24.27 40.82 2.70
C LYS A 79 -24.50 39.39 3.17
N LEU A 80 -25.65 39.10 3.78
CA LEU A 80 -25.98 37.75 4.24
C LEU A 80 -26.08 36.74 3.08
N ASP A 81 -26.75 37.10 1.99
CA ASP A 81 -26.86 36.23 0.82
C ASP A 81 -25.47 35.99 0.19
N TYR A 82 -24.67 37.04 0.06
CA TYR A 82 -23.29 36.96 -0.40
C TYR A 82 -22.40 36.07 0.50
N ASP A 83 -22.50 36.22 1.82
CA ASP A 83 -21.76 35.40 2.79
C ASP A 83 -22.15 33.92 2.68
N ARG A 84 -23.43 33.59 2.44
CA ARG A 84 -23.87 32.20 2.21
C ARG A 84 -23.32 31.65 0.90
N THR A 85 -23.32 32.43 -0.17
CA THR A 85 -22.73 32.05 -1.45
C THR A 85 -21.23 31.79 -1.31
N LEU A 86 -20.49 32.69 -0.64
CA LEU A 86 -19.07 32.51 -0.34
C LEU A 86 -18.82 31.25 0.48
N GLN A 87 -19.58 31.01 1.55
CA GLN A 87 -19.44 29.79 2.36
C GLN A 87 -19.69 28.52 1.55
N THR A 88 -20.67 28.55 0.63
CA THR A 88 -20.98 27.41 -0.24
C THR A 88 -19.82 27.12 -1.19
N ILE A 89 -19.24 28.17 -1.78
CA ILE A 89 -18.08 28.07 -2.67
C ILE A 89 -16.85 27.60 -1.91
N GLU A 90 -16.56 28.16 -0.73
CA GLU A 90 -15.44 27.75 0.13
C GLU A 90 -15.55 26.26 0.51
N ARG A 91 -16.76 25.79 0.83
CA ARG A 91 -17.02 24.37 1.12
C ARG A 91 -16.80 23.48 -0.11
N GLN A 92 -17.30 23.91 -1.27
CA GLN A 92 -17.10 23.19 -2.52
C GLN A 92 -15.62 23.13 -2.92
N GLN A 93 -14.90 24.25 -2.82
CA GLN A 93 -13.46 24.33 -3.06
C GLN A 93 -12.67 23.42 -2.13
N LYS A 94 -12.95 23.46 -0.82
CA LYS A 94 -12.30 22.54 0.15
C LYS A 94 -12.57 21.07 -0.19
N SER A 95 -13.81 20.71 -0.55
CA SER A 95 -14.13 19.34 -0.95
C SER A 95 -13.39 18.89 -2.22
N HIS A 96 -13.22 19.80 -3.18
CA HIS A 96 -12.50 19.56 -4.42
C HIS A 96 -10.98 19.45 -4.20
N GLU A 97 -10.41 20.32 -3.37
CA GLU A 97 -8.99 20.26 -2.99
C GLU A 97 -8.65 18.95 -2.28
N VAL A 98 -9.52 18.51 -1.36
CA VAL A 98 -9.39 17.20 -0.70
C VAL A 98 -9.47 16.03 -1.70
N TYR A 99 -10.35 16.15 -2.71
CA TYR A 99 -10.45 15.15 -3.78
C TYR A 99 -9.19 15.10 -4.66
N LEU A 100 -8.67 16.25 -5.07
CA LEU A 100 -7.45 16.35 -5.88
C LEU A 100 -6.21 15.86 -5.12
N ASP A 101 -6.08 16.21 -3.84
CA ASP A 101 -5.01 15.69 -2.98
C ASP A 101 -5.11 14.16 -2.86
N ARG A 102 -6.32 13.61 -2.67
CA ARG A 102 -6.54 12.16 -2.68
C ARG A 102 -6.13 11.52 -4.00
N LEU A 103 -6.53 12.09 -5.14
CA LEU A 103 -6.14 11.58 -6.46
C LEU A 103 -4.63 11.62 -6.67
N ASN A 104 -3.96 12.72 -6.29
CA ASN A 104 -2.51 12.83 -6.40
C ASN A 104 -1.79 11.78 -5.56
N ARG A 105 -2.25 11.54 -4.33
CA ARG A 105 -1.70 10.48 -3.48
C ARG A 105 -1.89 9.09 -4.09
N LEU A 106 -3.09 8.80 -4.62
CA LEU A 106 -3.35 7.54 -5.32
C LEU A 106 -2.42 7.35 -6.53
N ASN A 107 -2.24 8.39 -7.34
CA ASN A 107 -1.33 8.37 -8.49
C ASN A 107 0.13 8.15 -8.07
N GLN A 108 0.57 8.78 -6.97
CA GLN A 108 1.92 8.57 -6.44
C GLN A 108 2.13 7.13 -5.95
N THR A 109 1.14 6.55 -5.27
CA THR A 109 1.21 5.14 -4.83
C THR A 109 1.26 4.19 -6.02
N TYR A 110 0.43 4.43 -7.05
CA TYR A 110 0.45 3.65 -8.28
C TYR A 110 1.83 3.68 -8.96
N ALA A 111 2.41 4.88 -9.14
CA ALA A 111 3.74 5.02 -9.73
C ALA A 111 4.83 4.29 -8.91
N LYS A 112 4.72 4.31 -7.57
CA LYS A 112 5.65 3.55 -6.71
C LYS A 112 5.47 2.04 -6.86
N LEU A 113 4.24 1.54 -6.99
CA LEU A 113 3.98 0.12 -7.25
C LEU A 113 4.52 -0.31 -8.61
N GLU A 114 4.41 0.53 -9.64
CA GLU A 114 4.97 0.27 -10.96
C GLU A 114 6.50 0.16 -10.92
N LEU A 115 7.17 1.09 -10.23
CA LEU A 115 8.62 1.03 -10.02
C LEU A 115 9.06 -0.19 -9.20
N LEU A 116 8.28 -0.55 -8.18
CA LEU A 116 8.51 -1.77 -7.39
C LEU A 116 8.41 -3.01 -8.29
N LEU A 117 7.36 -3.12 -9.10
CA LEU A 117 7.17 -4.23 -10.04
C LEU A 117 8.33 -4.30 -11.02
N GLN A 118 8.74 -3.17 -11.56
CA GLN A 118 9.89 -3.09 -12.46
C GLN A 118 11.18 -3.58 -11.76
N ALA A 119 11.44 -3.14 -10.52
CA ALA A 119 12.61 -3.60 -9.76
C ALA A 119 12.60 -5.13 -9.55
N LEU A 120 11.45 -5.69 -9.16
CA LEU A 120 11.28 -7.12 -8.93
C LEU A 120 11.45 -7.94 -10.21
N LEU A 121 10.89 -7.48 -11.34
CA LEU A 121 11.03 -8.13 -12.65
C LEU A 121 12.49 -8.15 -13.16
N HIS A 122 13.31 -7.18 -12.74
CA HIS A 122 14.74 -7.13 -13.04
C HIS A 122 15.61 -7.79 -11.95
N HIS A 123 15.02 -8.59 -11.06
CA HIS A 123 15.70 -9.28 -9.96
C HIS A 123 16.45 -8.36 -8.98
N ASN A 124 16.06 -7.08 -8.91
CA ASN A 124 16.58 -6.14 -7.91
C ASN A 124 15.76 -6.26 -6.63
N TYR A 125 15.97 -7.36 -5.92
CA TYR A 125 15.15 -7.78 -4.79
C TYR A 125 15.26 -6.84 -3.59
N GLU A 126 16.46 -6.35 -3.28
CA GLU A 126 16.69 -5.41 -2.17
C GLU A 126 15.90 -4.12 -2.37
N THR A 127 15.96 -3.56 -3.58
CA THR A 127 15.22 -2.34 -3.91
C THR A 127 13.71 -2.60 -3.88
N GLY A 128 13.25 -3.70 -4.49
CA GLY A 128 11.83 -4.05 -4.52
C GLY A 128 11.23 -4.24 -3.14
N VAL A 129 11.89 -4.97 -2.25
CA VAL A 129 11.46 -5.19 -0.86
C VAL A 129 11.50 -3.88 -0.06
N SER A 130 12.56 -3.09 -0.19
CA SER A 130 12.64 -1.79 0.51
C SER A 130 11.51 -0.84 0.10
N MET A 131 11.18 -0.79 -1.20
CA MET A 131 10.04 0.00 -1.70
C MET A 131 8.71 -0.52 -1.17
N TYR A 132 8.55 -1.84 -1.08
CA TYR A 132 7.35 -2.47 -0.55
C TYR A 132 7.13 -2.11 0.94
N GLU A 133 8.17 -2.23 1.76
CA GLU A 133 8.14 -1.90 3.18
C GLU A 133 7.83 -0.41 3.40
N GLN A 134 8.45 0.48 2.62
CA GLN A 134 8.14 1.91 2.65
C GLN A 134 6.67 2.20 2.32
N LEU A 135 6.11 1.50 1.34
CA LEU A 135 4.69 1.63 0.98
C LEU A 135 3.77 1.14 2.10
N GLN A 136 4.11 0.02 2.75
CA GLN A 136 3.36 -0.49 3.90
C GLN A 136 3.39 0.48 5.08
N HIS A 137 4.58 0.97 5.46
CA HIS A 137 4.76 1.92 6.56
C HIS A 137 3.98 3.22 6.34
N HIS A 138 4.10 3.81 5.15
CA HIS A 138 3.40 5.05 4.84
C HIS A 138 1.87 4.87 4.86
N SER A 139 1.38 3.72 4.39
CA SER A 139 -0.05 3.41 4.44
C SER A 139 -0.53 3.28 5.90
N GLN A 140 0.27 2.65 6.76
CA GLN A 140 -0.04 2.45 8.17
C GLN A 140 -0.07 3.77 8.97
N GLU A 141 0.81 4.74 8.66
CA GLU A 141 0.77 6.10 9.21
C GLU A 141 -0.54 6.83 8.91
N ILE A 142 -1.12 6.56 7.72
CA ILE A 142 -2.40 7.13 7.27
C ILE A 142 -3.58 6.35 7.88
N GLY A 143 -3.33 5.30 8.67
CA GLY A 143 -4.36 4.48 9.31
C GLY A 143 -5.09 3.54 8.35
N LYS A 144 -4.53 3.27 7.17
CA LYS A 144 -5.11 2.35 6.18
C LYS A 144 -4.08 1.29 5.81
N ALA A 145 -4.42 0.00 5.92
CA ALA A 145 -3.52 -1.03 5.43
C ALA A 145 -3.34 -0.92 3.91
N LEU A 146 -2.11 -1.10 3.41
CA LEU A 146 -1.84 -1.14 1.98
C LEU A 146 -2.56 -2.35 1.39
N ARG A 147 -3.43 -2.11 0.41
CA ARG A 147 -4.08 -3.16 -0.38
C ARG A 147 -3.67 -2.99 -1.82
N ILE A 148 -2.84 -3.91 -2.33
CA ILE A 148 -2.38 -3.87 -3.73
C ILE A 148 -3.58 -3.94 -4.69
N ASP A 149 -4.62 -4.69 -4.32
CA ASP A 149 -5.90 -4.78 -5.04
C ASP A 149 -6.61 -3.43 -5.25
N ASP A 150 -6.30 -2.39 -4.45
CA ASP A 150 -6.90 -1.06 -4.63
C ASP A 150 -6.28 -0.32 -5.84
N PHE A 151 -5.14 -0.80 -6.38
CA PHE A 151 -4.34 -0.11 -7.39
C PHE A 151 -4.10 -0.93 -8.66
N LEU A 152 -4.08 -2.26 -8.56
CA LEU A 152 -3.83 -3.18 -9.67
C LEU A 152 -5.06 -4.02 -9.97
N SER A 153 -5.10 -4.63 -11.16
CA SER A 153 -6.08 -5.68 -11.43
C SER A 153 -5.93 -6.82 -10.41
N TYR A 154 -6.97 -7.64 -10.27
CA TYR A 154 -6.90 -8.78 -9.35
C TYR A 154 -5.74 -9.73 -9.74
N GLU A 155 -5.58 -10.00 -11.03
CA GLU A 155 -4.51 -10.83 -11.58
C GLU A 155 -3.12 -10.20 -11.33
N GLU A 156 -2.94 -8.93 -11.68
CA GLU A 156 -1.68 -8.18 -11.48
C GLU A 156 -1.29 -8.07 -10.00
N SER A 157 -2.28 -7.94 -9.12
CA SER A 157 -2.07 -7.92 -7.67
C SER A 157 -1.51 -9.26 -7.16
N ARG A 158 -2.02 -10.39 -7.67
CA ARG A 158 -1.48 -11.72 -7.32
C ARG A 158 -0.06 -11.91 -7.85
N ASP A 159 0.22 -11.48 -9.09
CA ASP A 159 1.58 -11.50 -9.65
C ASP A 159 2.55 -10.65 -8.82
N CYS A 160 2.11 -9.45 -8.41
CA CYS A 160 2.88 -8.55 -7.56
C CYS A 160 3.18 -9.18 -6.19
N GLU A 161 2.16 -9.72 -5.51
CA GLU A 161 2.32 -10.44 -4.24
C GLU A 161 3.29 -11.62 -4.38
N PHE A 162 3.21 -12.37 -5.48
CA PHE A 162 4.12 -13.48 -5.77
C PHE A 162 5.58 -13.01 -5.93
N LEU A 163 5.81 -11.94 -6.70
CA LEU A 163 7.15 -11.40 -6.92
C LEU A 163 7.76 -10.85 -5.63
N VAL A 164 6.96 -10.19 -4.80
CA VAL A 164 7.41 -9.69 -3.49
C VAL A 164 7.75 -10.86 -2.57
N ALA A 165 6.92 -11.92 -2.54
CA ALA A 165 7.20 -13.13 -1.78
C ALA A 165 8.49 -13.84 -2.24
N GLU A 166 8.73 -13.89 -3.55
CA GLU A 166 9.98 -14.39 -4.11
C GLU A 166 11.17 -13.56 -3.63
N ALA A 167 11.07 -12.23 -3.69
CA ALA A 167 12.15 -11.35 -3.26
C ALA A 167 12.49 -11.55 -1.78
N TYR A 168 11.48 -11.58 -0.91
CA TYR A 168 11.66 -11.90 0.50
C TYR A 168 12.33 -13.24 0.72
N GLN A 169 11.91 -14.28 -0.01
CA GLN A 169 12.53 -15.61 0.07
C GLN A 169 14.01 -15.54 -0.33
N LYS A 170 14.33 -14.92 -1.47
CA LYS A 170 15.71 -14.82 -1.99
C LYS A 170 16.62 -14.09 -1.02
N LEU A 171 16.16 -12.97 -0.45
CA LEU A 171 16.91 -12.20 0.53
C LEU A 171 17.07 -12.96 1.84
N GLY A 172 16.03 -13.66 2.32
CA GLY A 172 16.10 -14.44 3.55
C GLY A 172 17.09 -15.62 3.49
N PHE A 173 17.33 -16.19 2.30
CA PHE A 173 18.36 -17.21 2.08
C PHE A 173 19.72 -16.64 1.65
N SER A 174 19.85 -15.32 1.48
CA SER A 174 21.12 -14.68 1.14
C SER A 174 22.05 -14.59 2.37
N ASN A 175 23.36 -14.62 2.14
CA ASN A 175 24.35 -14.52 3.22
C ASN A 175 24.55 -13.06 3.66
N GLY A 176 24.59 -12.82 4.96
CA GLY A 176 25.02 -11.54 5.55
C GLY A 176 23.92 -10.63 6.11
N ASP A 177 22.66 -11.03 6.03
CA ASP A 177 21.55 -10.23 6.57
C ASP A 177 21.21 -10.59 8.03
N GLN A 178 20.86 -9.60 8.84
CA GLN A 178 20.43 -9.77 10.24
C GLN A 178 18.95 -10.18 10.34
N ASP A 179 18.14 -9.84 9.33
CA ASP A 179 16.68 -10.03 9.37
C ASP A 179 16.20 -11.25 8.57
N ARG A 180 17.06 -12.26 8.38
CA ARG A 180 16.73 -13.43 7.54
C ARG A 180 15.47 -14.16 8.01
N SER A 181 15.33 -14.37 9.32
CA SER A 181 14.17 -15.05 9.88
C SER A 181 12.87 -14.30 9.54
N TYR A 182 12.86 -12.98 9.73
CA TYR A 182 11.73 -12.12 9.39
C TYR A 182 11.39 -12.20 7.90
N LYS A 183 12.40 -12.10 7.02
CA LYS A 183 12.19 -12.14 5.56
C LYS A 183 11.62 -13.48 5.10
N ILE A 184 12.08 -14.60 5.65
CA ILE A 184 11.49 -15.90 5.34
C ILE A 184 10.06 -16.02 5.87
N GLU A 185 9.79 -15.53 7.08
CA GLU A 185 8.44 -15.52 7.63
C GLU A 185 7.48 -14.69 6.76
N GLN A 186 7.90 -13.51 6.30
CA GLN A 186 7.11 -12.71 5.36
C GLN A 186 6.85 -13.45 4.06
N ALA A 187 7.87 -14.07 3.46
CA ALA A 187 7.69 -14.88 2.25
C ALA A 187 6.66 -16.01 2.46
N MET A 188 6.74 -16.72 3.59
CA MET A 188 5.79 -17.78 3.94
C MET A 188 4.36 -17.26 4.04
N LEU A 189 4.14 -16.18 4.80
CA LEU A 189 2.82 -15.57 4.97
C LEU A 189 2.22 -15.14 3.63
N MET A 190 3.03 -14.56 2.74
CA MET A 190 2.57 -14.15 1.41
C MET A 190 2.20 -15.35 0.54
N TYR A 191 3.02 -16.40 0.52
CA TYR A 191 2.69 -17.62 -0.23
C TYR A 191 1.43 -18.31 0.29
N GLU A 192 1.22 -18.36 1.60
CA GLU A 192 -0.02 -18.90 2.19
C GLU A 192 -1.25 -18.05 1.83
N SER A 193 -1.10 -16.72 1.84
CA SER A 193 -2.14 -15.79 1.39
C SER A 193 -2.50 -16.04 -0.08
N LEU A 194 -1.50 -16.24 -0.95
CA LEU A 194 -1.70 -16.56 -2.36
C LEU A 194 -2.47 -17.87 -2.57
N LEU A 195 -2.11 -18.94 -1.85
CA LEU A 195 -2.84 -20.21 -1.92
C LEU A 195 -4.30 -20.07 -1.43
N SER A 196 -4.50 -19.31 -0.35
CA SER A 196 -5.82 -19.04 0.20
C SER A 196 -6.69 -18.20 -0.75
N ALA A 197 -6.09 -17.26 -1.48
CA ALA A 197 -6.76 -16.46 -2.49
C ALA A 197 -7.17 -17.31 -3.70
N GLU A 198 -6.27 -18.16 -4.20
CA GLU A 198 -6.54 -19.05 -5.34
C GLU A 198 -7.68 -20.04 -5.04
N ALA A 199 -7.75 -20.55 -3.79
CA ALA A 199 -8.84 -21.42 -3.36
C ALA A 199 -10.22 -20.73 -3.41
N LYS A 200 -10.28 -19.41 -3.21
CA LYS A 200 -11.53 -18.62 -3.26
C LYS A 200 -11.92 -18.27 -4.69
N ARG A 201 -10.94 -17.83 -5.49
CA ARG A 201 -11.15 -17.42 -6.87
C ARG A 201 -9.99 -17.92 -7.72
N PRO A 202 -10.18 -19.02 -8.48
CA PRO A 202 -9.16 -19.52 -9.38
C PRO A 202 -8.86 -18.48 -10.46
N CYS A 203 -7.72 -17.83 -10.35
CA CYS A 203 -7.24 -16.84 -11.31
C CYS A 203 -5.81 -17.18 -11.76
N PHE A 204 -5.13 -18.07 -11.02
CA PHE A 204 -3.69 -18.26 -11.04
C PHE A 204 -3.34 -19.67 -11.51
N ARG A 205 -3.67 -19.99 -12.77
CA ARG A 205 -3.75 -21.38 -13.26
C ARG A 205 -2.41 -22.14 -13.30
N HIS A 206 -1.25 -21.50 -13.14
CA HIS A 206 0.06 -22.14 -13.31
C HIS A 206 1.04 -22.02 -12.12
N PHE A 207 0.86 -21.04 -11.24
CA PHE A 207 1.81 -20.81 -10.15
C PHE A 207 1.45 -21.53 -8.86
N THR A 208 0.23 -22.05 -8.67
CA THR A 208 -0.15 -22.79 -7.45
C THR A 208 0.82 -23.93 -7.15
N ARG A 209 1.26 -24.65 -8.19
CA ARG A 209 2.28 -25.70 -8.05
C ARG A 209 3.62 -25.11 -7.62
N GLU A 210 4.03 -24.00 -8.24
CA GLU A 210 5.28 -23.33 -7.90
C GLU A 210 5.28 -22.77 -6.47
N VAL A 211 4.20 -22.12 -6.04
CA VAL A 211 4.03 -21.62 -4.67
C VAL A 211 4.09 -22.77 -3.67
N LYS A 212 3.44 -23.91 -3.96
CA LYS A 212 3.58 -25.12 -3.14
C LYS A 212 5.02 -25.63 -3.12
N ASP A 213 5.70 -25.68 -4.26
CA ASP A 213 7.10 -26.12 -4.36
C ASP A 213 8.06 -25.19 -3.57
N ARG A 214 7.82 -23.87 -3.60
CA ARG A 214 8.56 -22.87 -2.82
C ARG A 214 8.28 -22.97 -1.32
N LEU A 215 7.03 -23.14 -0.91
CA LEU A 215 6.69 -23.39 0.49
C LEU A 215 7.31 -24.70 0.99
N LYS A 216 7.27 -25.78 0.20
CA LYS A 216 7.97 -27.04 0.53
C LYS A 216 9.46 -26.78 0.75
N PHE A 217 10.10 -26.02 -0.15
CA PHE A 217 11.50 -25.64 0.01
C PHE A 217 11.72 -24.87 1.31
N ILE A 218 10.90 -23.84 1.59
CA ILE A 218 11.03 -23.07 2.82
C ILE A 218 10.86 -23.95 4.06
N TYR A 219 9.82 -24.77 4.14
CA TYR A 219 9.60 -25.68 5.27
C TYR A 219 10.75 -26.69 5.50
N LEU A 220 11.52 -27.01 4.45
CA LEU A 220 12.64 -27.94 4.52
C LEU A 220 13.99 -27.28 4.76
N TYR A 221 14.13 -25.98 4.54
CA TYR A 221 15.42 -25.30 4.63
C TYR A 221 15.41 -24.09 5.56
N HIS A 222 14.25 -23.58 5.97
CA HIS A 222 14.15 -22.43 6.87
C HIS A 222 14.87 -22.67 8.20
N PHE A 223 14.78 -23.89 8.73
CA PHE A 223 15.45 -24.28 9.97
C PHE A 223 16.99 -24.39 9.83
N SER A 224 17.51 -24.45 8.60
CA SER A 224 18.95 -24.47 8.33
C SER A 224 19.56 -23.07 8.23
N VAL A 225 18.73 -22.02 8.31
CA VAL A 225 19.18 -20.62 8.26
C VAL A 225 19.82 -20.23 9.60
N GLU A 226 21.02 -19.65 9.54
CA GLU A 226 21.70 -19.09 10.72
C GLU A 226 20.81 -18.03 11.41
N GLY A 227 20.62 -18.17 12.73
CA GLY A 227 19.76 -17.28 13.51
C GLY A 227 18.29 -17.69 13.56
N TYR A 228 17.88 -18.79 12.91
CA TYR A 228 16.56 -19.38 13.16
C TYR A 228 16.48 -19.93 14.58
N ASP A 229 15.39 -19.60 15.29
CA ASP A 229 15.13 -20.13 16.62
C ASP A 229 14.78 -21.62 16.53
N GLN A 230 15.79 -22.48 16.75
CA GLN A 230 15.65 -23.93 16.75
C GLN A 230 14.69 -24.44 17.85
N THR A 231 14.29 -23.58 18.79
CA THR A 231 13.25 -23.90 19.77
C THR A 231 11.86 -23.84 19.16
N HIS A 232 11.64 -23.00 18.13
CA HIS A 232 10.35 -22.87 17.46
C HIS A 232 10.02 -24.13 16.64
N PRO A 233 8.94 -24.85 16.98
CA PRO A 233 8.60 -26.10 16.30
C PRO A 233 8.17 -25.83 14.86
N ILE A 234 8.60 -26.69 13.93
CA ILE A 234 8.18 -26.63 12.53
C ILE A 234 6.65 -26.82 12.45
N PRO A 235 5.90 -25.92 11.79
CA PRO A 235 4.44 -25.95 11.79
C PRO A 235 3.90 -27.08 10.91
N LEU A 236 3.75 -28.28 11.49
CA LEU A 236 3.25 -29.47 10.81
C LEU A 236 1.80 -29.32 10.32
N THR A 237 1.01 -28.47 10.99
CA THR A 237 -0.36 -28.14 10.59
C THR A 237 -0.39 -27.48 9.22
N LYS A 238 0.47 -26.48 9.01
CA LYS A 238 0.61 -25.77 7.74
C LYS A 238 1.00 -26.69 6.59
N ILE A 239 1.89 -27.66 6.84
CA ILE A 239 2.25 -28.68 5.85
C ILE A 239 1.03 -29.50 5.38
N ARG A 240 0.10 -29.83 6.29
CA ARG A 240 -1.13 -30.55 5.94
C ARG A 240 -2.08 -29.69 5.11
N GLU A 241 -2.15 -28.39 5.42
CA GLU A 241 -2.96 -27.40 4.69
C GLU A 241 -2.49 -27.18 3.25
N LEU A 242 -1.26 -27.56 2.89
CA LEU A 242 -0.78 -27.50 1.50
C LEU A 242 -1.47 -28.50 0.56
N GLU A 243 -2.27 -29.44 1.08
CA GLU A 243 -2.98 -30.47 0.30
C GLU A 243 -2.07 -31.24 -0.66
N LEU A 244 -0.87 -31.58 -0.20
CA LEU A 244 0.10 -32.38 -0.96
C LEU A 244 -0.32 -33.85 -1.02
N SER A 245 0.24 -34.61 -1.97
CA SER A 245 -0.01 -36.05 -2.02
C SER A 245 0.49 -36.74 -0.75
N LYS A 246 -0.17 -37.83 -0.32
CA LYS A 246 0.24 -38.60 0.88
C LYS A 246 1.73 -38.97 0.87
N ARG A 247 2.25 -39.29 -0.32
CA ARG A 247 3.65 -39.63 -0.54
C ARG A 247 4.59 -38.44 -0.32
N GLU A 248 4.26 -37.27 -0.84
CA GLU A 248 5.04 -36.05 -0.66
C GLU A 248 5.04 -35.61 0.81
N THR A 249 3.87 -35.59 1.46
CA THR A 249 3.75 -35.22 2.87
C THR A 249 4.56 -36.17 3.77
N ALA A 250 4.50 -37.48 3.52
CA ALA A 250 5.31 -38.46 4.25
C ALA A 250 6.82 -38.24 4.03
N TRP A 251 7.22 -37.90 2.81
CA TRP A 251 8.63 -37.57 2.51
C TRP A 251 9.09 -36.30 3.24
N MET A 252 8.26 -35.26 3.32
CA MET A 252 8.60 -34.06 4.09
C MET A 252 8.70 -34.32 5.59
N TYR A 253 7.75 -35.06 6.17
CA TYR A 253 7.83 -35.45 7.58
C TYR A 253 9.09 -36.25 7.88
N LYS A 254 9.50 -37.15 6.98
CA LYS A 254 10.78 -37.84 7.11
C LYS A 254 11.94 -36.85 7.18
N LYS A 255 12.00 -35.86 6.28
CA LYS A 255 13.06 -34.85 6.27
C LYS A 255 13.08 -33.99 7.52
N ILE A 256 11.92 -33.61 8.02
CA ILE A 256 11.79 -32.89 9.30
C ILE A 256 12.27 -33.75 10.47
N ALA A 257 11.96 -35.05 10.47
CA ALA A 257 12.43 -35.97 11.49
C ALA A 257 13.96 -36.17 11.43
N GLU A 258 14.57 -36.19 10.24
CA GLU A 258 16.03 -36.19 10.08
C GLU A 258 16.64 -34.95 10.75
N PHE A 259 16.08 -33.77 10.47
CA PHE A 259 16.53 -32.53 11.09
C PHE A 259 16.38 -32.54 12.62
N TYR A 260 15.23 -32.97 13.15
CA TYR A 260 15.05 -33.06 14.60
C TYR A 260 16.04 -34.03 15.26
N VAL A 261 16.50 -35.06 14.57
CA VAL A 261 17.60 -35.92 15.06
C VAL A 261 18.94 -35.17 15.06
N GLU A 262 19.22 -34.35 14.05
CA GLU A 262 20.46 -33.56 13.97
C GLU A 262 20.56 -32.52 15.10
N ILE A 263 19.44 -32.00 15.58
CA ILE A 263 19.37 -31.06 16.72
C ILE A 263 18.99 -31.72 18.06
N ASP A 264 19.15 -33.05 18.17
CA ASP A 264 18.90 -33.84 19.39
C ASP A 264 17.47 -33.77 19.98
N ARG A 265 16.46 -33.38 19.18
CA ARG A 265 15.04 -33.35 19.54
C ARG A 265 14.34 -34.68 19.25
N PHE A 266 14.77 -35.73 19.95
CA PHE A 266 14.30 -37.10 19.71
C PHE A 266 12.77 -37.33 19.91
N PRO A 267 12.09 -36.75 20.92
CA PRO A 267 10.64 -36.93 21.09
C PRO A 267 9.82 -36.42 19.90
N GLU A 268 10.17 -35.25 19.39
CA GLU A 268 9.54 -34.61 18.23
C GLU A 268 9.86 -35.40 16.96
N ALA A 269 11.12 -35.81 16.77
CA ALA A 269 11.52 -36.66 15.66
C ALA A 269 10.70 -37.95 15.59
N ARG A 270 10.49 -38.64 16.74
CA ARG A 270 9.65 -39.84 16.82
C ARG A 270 8.21 -39.56 16.43
N THR A 271 7.65 -38.45 16.89
CA THR A 271 6.26 -38.08 16.63
C THR A 271 6.04 -37.80 15.14
N VAL A 272 6.90 -36.99 14.53
CA VAL A 272 6.83 -36.67 13.09
C VAL A 272 7.04 -37.91 12.24
N LEU A 273 8.00 -38.79 12.62
CA LEU A 273 8.26 -40.01 11.86
C LEU A 273 7.08 -41.00 11.91
N LYS A 274 6.37 -41.10 13.04
CA LYS A 274 5.12 -41.89 13.11
C LYS A 274 4.07 -41.36 12.13
N MET A 275 3.88 -40.03 12.09
CA MET A 275 2.96 -39.39 11.14
C MET A 275 3.36 -39.66 9.69
N ALA A 276 4.65 -39.79 9.38
CA ALA A 276 5.14 -40.17 8.06
C ALA A 276 4.74 -41.61 7.68
N PHE A 277 4.91 -42.56 8.60
CA PHE A 277 4.55 -43.98 8.38
C PHE A 277 3.03 -44.20 8.31
N GLU A 278 2.24 -43.44 9.08
CA GLU A 278 0.78 -43.46 8.98
C GLU A 278 0.28 -43.09 7.57
N LEU A 279 0.93 -42.13 6.93
CA LEU A 279 0.60 -41.71 5.57
C LEU A 279 1.14 -42.68 4.51
N GLN A 280 2.34 -43.21 4.73
CA GLN A 280 3.04 -44.10 3.80
C GLN A 280 3.77 -45.21 4.58
N PRO A 281 3.15 -46.39 4.76
CA PRO A 281 3.74 -47.48 5.53
C PRO A 281 5.07 -47.97 4.95
N ARG A 282 5.20 -47.97 3.62
CA ARG A 282 6.43 -48.31 2.90
C ARG A 282 7.21 -47.05 2.53
N LEU A 283 7.82 -46.42 3.53
CA LEU A 283 8.64 -45.22 3.35
C LEU A 283 10.11 -45.55 3.09
N THR A 284 10.64 -45.15 1.93
CA THR A 284 12.01 -45.47 1.54
C THR A 284 13.05 -44.60 2.27
N GLY A 285 14.15 -45.24 2.68
CA GLY A 285 15.28 -44.55 3.30
C GLY A 285 15.04 -44.07 4.75
N ALA A 286 14.00 -44.56 5.44
CA ALA A 286 13.77 -44.27 6.86
C ALA A 286 14.56 -45.18 7.82
N LYS A 287 15.21 -46.25 7.32
CA LYS A 287 15.90 -47.27 8.14
C LYS A 287 16.92 -46.69 9.11
N LYS A 288 17.78 -45.76 8.65
CA LYS A 288 18.82 -45.14 9.47
C LYS A 288 18.21 -44.34 10.63
N ILE A 289 17.18 -43.55 10.36
CA ILE A 289 16.49 -42.73 11.36
C ILE A 289 15.77 -43.62 12.39
N CYS A 290 15.10 -44.68 11.93
CA CYS A 290 14.43 -45.64 12.83
C CYS A 290 15.42 -46.33 13.77
N GLN A 291 16.63 -46.62 13.32
CA GLN A 291 17.70 -47.18 14.15
C GLN A 291 18.15 -46.18 15.21
N THR A 292 18.43 -44.92 14.82
CA THR A 292 18.82 -43.86 15.76
C THR A 292 17.74 -43.58 16.80
N LEU A 293 16.46 -43.69 16.44
CA LEU A 293 15.34 -43.41 17.34
C LEU A 293 14.88 -44.63 18.17
N ASN A 294 15.50 -45.81 18.03
CA ASN A 294 15.06 -47.07 18.63
C ASN A 294 13.61 -47.47 18.27
N MET A 295 13.18 -47.22 17.04
CA MET A 295 11.82 -47.46 16.53
C MET A 295 11.75 -48.71 15.63
N GLY A 296 12.37 -49.82 16.07
CA GLY A 296 12.48 -51.05 15.28
C GLY A 296 11.15 -51.73 14.92
N SER A 297 10.08 -51.49 15.69
CA SER A 297 8.76 -52.11 15.49
C SER A 297 7.95 -51.56 14.31
N LEU A 298 8.34 -50.42 13.74
CA LEU A 298 7.63 -49.75 12.64
C LEU A 298 8.18 -50.10 11.24
N LEU A 299 9.19 -50.97 11.17
CA LEU A 299 9.82 -51.42 9.91
C LEU A 299 9.22 -52.73 9.36
N GLY A 300 8.14 -53.23 9.96
CA GLY A 300 7.44 -54.47 9.59
C GLY A 300 6.46 -54.31 8.44
#